data_AF-A0A9L0JDJ9-F1
#
_entry.id   AF-A0A9L0JDJ9-F1
#
_cell.length_a   1.000
_cell.length_b   1.000
_cell.length_c   1.000
_cell.angle_alpha   90.00
_cell.angle_beta   90.00
_cell.angle_gamma   90.00
#
_symmetry.space_group_name_H-M   'P 1'
#
loop_
_entity.id
_entity.type
_entity.pdbx_description
1 polymer ?
#
loop_
_entity_poly.entity_id
_entity_poly.type
_entity_poly.pdbx_seq_one_letter_code
_entity_poly.pdbx_strand_id
1 'polypeptide(L)'
;MAPLLLQLAGLGAALLASALILISFVAFITATEMPDLHRHEQEKFFLNARGQKETLPSIWDSPTKQLSVVVPSYNEEKRLPVMMDEALSYLEKRQKQDPTFTYEVIVVDDGSKDQTSEVAFKYCQKYGSDKVRVITLVKNRGKGGAIRMGIFSSRGEKILMADADGATKFPDVEKLEKGLNDLQPWPDQMAIACGSRAHLEKESIAQRSYFRTLLMYGFHFLVWFLCVKGIRDTQCGFKLLTREAASRTFSSLHIERWF
;
A
#
# COMPACT_ATOMS: atom_id res chain seq x y z
N MET A 1 -25.32 -23.62 -49.01
CA MET A 1 -24.37 -22.72 -48.33
C MET A 1 -24.98 -21.95 -47.17
N ALA A 2 -26.18 -21.35 -47.30
CA ALA A 2 -26.86 -20.63 -46.21
C ALA A 2 -27.11 -21.44 -44.90
N PRO A 3 -27.45 -22.75 -44.92
CA PRO A 3 -27.72 -23.51 -43.69
C PRO A 3 -26.45 -23.76 -42.86
N LEU A 4 -25.33 -24.00 -43.55
CA LEU A 4 -24.03 -24.24 -42.92
C LEU A 4 -23.52 -22.97 -42.23
N LEU A 5 -23.69 -21.80 -42.86
CA LEU A 5 -23.35 -20.51 -42.27
C LEU A 5 -24.18 -20.20 -41.02
N LEU A 6 -25.47 -20.52 -41.02
CA LEU A 6 -26.35 -20.32 -39.86
C LEU A 6 -25.98 -21.27 -38.71
N GLN A 7 -25.64 -22.53 -39.01
CA GLN A 7 -25.15 -23.48 -38.01
C GLN A 7 -23.80 -23.05 -37.42
N LEU A 8 -22.86 -22.60 -38.24
CA LEU A 8 -21.56 -22.09 -37.79
C LEU A 8 -21.73 -20.82 -36.92
N ALA A 9 -22.63 -19.91 -37.30
CA ALA A 9 -22.95 -18.72 -36.50
C ALA A 9 -23.58 -19.08 -35.15
N GLY A 10 -24.51 -20.04 -35.12
CA GLY A 10 -25.12 -20.54 -33.89
C GLY A 10 -24.10 -21.23 -32.97
N LEU A 11 -23.19 -22.02 -33.52
CA LEU A 11 -22.11 -22.68 -32.78
C LEU A 11 -21.12 -21.65 -32.22
N GLY A 12 -20.77 -20.63 -33.01
CA GLY A 12 -19.93 -19.51 -32.58
C GLY A 12 -20.55 -18.70 -31.45
N ALA A 13 -21.86 -18.40 -31.54
CA ALA A 13 -22.58 -17.71 -30.48
C ALA A 13 -22.66 -18.55 -29.18
N ALA A 14 -22.90 -19.85 -29.30
CA ALA A 14 -22.92 -20.77 -28.15
C ALA A 14 -21.55 -20.88 -27.47
N LEU A 15 -20.46 -20.93 -28.25
CA LEU A 15 -19.08 -20.93 -27.73
C LEU A 15 -18.75 -19.62 -27.00
N LEU A 16 -19.13 -18.47 -27.58
CA LEU A 16 -18.94 -17.17 -26.93
C LEU A 16 -19.73 -17.05 -25.61
N ALA A 17 -21.00 -17.48 -25.60
CA ALA A 17 -21.81 -17.48 -24.39
C ALA A 17 -21.22 -18.41 -23.31
N SER A 18 -20.78 -19.60 -23.71
CA SER A 18 -20.14 -20.56 -22.79
C SER A 18 -18.84 -20.01 -22.21
N ALA A 19 -18.02 -19.36 -23.04
CA ALA A 19 -16.79 -18.69 -22.59
C ALA A 19 -17.09 -17.56 -21.61
N LEU A 20 -18.10 -16.73 -21.88
CA LEU A 20 -18.53 -15.66 -20.97
C LEU A 20 -19.05 -16.19 -19.63
N ILE A 21 -19.83 -17.28 -19.64
CA ILE A 21 -20.30 -17.94 -18.42
C ILE A 21 -19.11 -18.49 -17.63
N LEU A 22 -18.17 -19.18 -18.28
CA LEU A 22 -16.99 -19.71 -17.63
C LEU A 22 -16.13 -18.60 -17.02
N ILE A 23 -15.87 -17.53 -17.77
CA ILE A 23 -15.11 -16.36 -17.30
C ILE A 23 -15.82 -15.73 -16.09
N SER A 24 -17.14 -15.56 -16.16
CA SER A 24 -17.93 -14.97 -15.07
C SER A 24 -17.93 -15.86 -13.83
N PHE A 25 -18.03 -17.17 -14.01
CA PHE A 25 -17.99 -18.15 -12.92
C PHE A 25 -16.61 -18.19 -12.24
N VAL A 26 -15.53 -18.22 -13.03
CA VAL A 26 -14.16 -18.12 -12.50
C VAL A 26 -13.96 -16.79 -11.77
N ALA A 27 -14.37 -15.67 -12.37
CA ALA A 27 -14.31 -14.36 -11.73
C ALA A 27 -15.10 -14.33 -10.41
N PHE A 28 -16.30 -14.91 -10.37
CA PHE A 28 -17.11 -14.99 -9.16
C PHE A 28 -16.45 -15.82 -8.05
N ILE A 29 -15.94 -17.02 -8.36
CA ILE A 29 -15.25 -17.86 -7.37
C ILE A 29 -14.01 -17.14 -6.84
N THR A 30 -13.16 -16.63 -7.73
CA THR A 30 -11.93 -15.93 -7.33
C THR A 30 -12.18 -14.62 -6.58
N ALA A 31 -13.31 -13.96 -6.81
CA ALA A 31 -13.68 -12.73 -6.10
C ALA A 31 -14.33 -12.98 -4.73
N THR A 32 -14.90 -14.17 -4.50
CA THR A 32 -15.62 -14.49 -3.25
C THR A 32 -14.75 -15.19 -2.22
N GLU A 33 -13.69 -15.88 -2.65
CA GLU A 33 -12.74 -16.50 -1.74
C GLU A 33 -11.81 -15.43 -1.12
N MET A 34 -11.84 -15.28 0.21
CA MET A 34 -10.92 -14.39 0.91
C MET A 34 -9.49 -14.96 0.90
N PRO A 35 -8.46 -14.12 0.74
CA PRO A 35 -7.08 -14.59 0.72
C PRO A 35 -6.68 -15.20 2.07
N ASP A 36 -5.93 -16.30 2.04
CA ASP A 36 -5.36 -16.87 3.25
C ASP A 36 -4.31 -15.92 3.84
N LEU A 37 -4.58 -15.43 5.05
CA LEU A 37 -3.71 -14.50 5.78
C LEU A 37 -2.66 -15.29 6.56
N HIS A 38 -1.77 -15.98 5.85
CA HIS A 38 -0.69 -16.72 6.50
C HIS A 38 0.36 -15.76 7.08
N ARG A 39 0.56 -15.83 8.40
CA ARG A 39 1.60 -15.11 9.14
C ARG A 39 2.53 -16.11 9.83
N HIS A 40 3.83 -16.00 9.59
CA HIS A 40 4.80 -16.89 10.20
C HIS A 40 4.95 -16.56 11.70
N GLU A 41 5.23 -17.55 12.56
CA GLU A 41 5.38 -17.32 14.01
C GLU A 41 6.45 -16.27 14.34
N GLN A 42 7.52 -16.23 13.55
CA GLN A 42 8.60 -15.23 13.70
C GLN A 42 8.11 -13.80 13.41
N GLU A 43 7.15 -13.64 12.49
CA GLU A 43 6.61 -12.34 12.07
C GLU A 43 5.53 -11.81 13.02
N LYS A 44 5.23 -12.52 14.11
CA LYS A 44 4.36 -12.01 15.20
C LYS A 44 5.11 -11.09 16.17
N PHE A 45 6.42 -10.96 15.99
CA PHE A 45 7.29 -10.23 16.90
C PHE A 45 8.18 -9.25 16.16
N PHE A 46 8.71 -8.28 16.89
CA PHE A 46 9.75 -7.37 16.45
C PHE A 46 10.83 -7.23 17.54
N LEU A 47 11.99 -6.68 17.16
CA LEU A 47 13.02 -6.32 18.12
C LEU A 47 12.81 -4.87 18.58
N ASN A 48 12.73 -4.67 19.89
CA ASN A 48 12.71 -3.34 20.47
C ASN A 48 14.11 -2.67 20.37
N ALA A 49 14.22 -1.41 20.78
CA ALA A 49 15.43 -0.60 20.67
C ALA A 49 16.60 -1.17 21.50
N ARG A 50 16.31 -2.07 22.45
CA ARG A 50 17.30 -2.80 23.26
C ARG A 50 17.65 -4.17 22.67
N GLY A 51 17.08 -4.54 21.52
CA GLY A 51 17.26 -5.85 20.88
C GLY A 51 16.45 -6.97 21.53
N GLN A 52 15.45 -6.65 22.36
CA GLN A 52 14.58 -7.64 22.99
C GLN A 52 13.34 -7.89 22.12
N LYS A 53 12.87 -9.13 22.12
CA LYS A 53 11.72 -9.55 21.31
C LYS A 53 10.41 -9.12 21.98
N GLU A 54 9.56 -8.40 21.25
CA GLU A 54 8.23 -7.96 21.69
C GLU A 54 7.15 -8.35 20.68
N THR A 55 5.92 -8.54 21.14
CA THR A 55 4.77 -8.87 20.28
C THR A 55 4.32 -7.66 19.47
N LEU A 56 3.98 -7.87 18.21
CA LEU A 56 3.38 -6.83 17.38
C LEU A 56 1.93 -6.58 17.80
N PRO A 57 1.46 -5.32 17.84
CA PRO A 57 0.06 -4.99 18.07
C PRO A 57 -0.76 -5.32 16.83
N SER A 58 -2.07 -5.15 16.94
CA SER A 58 -3.03 -5.46 15.89
C SER A 58 -3.77 -4.22 15.41
N ILE A 59 -4.09 -4.18 14.11
CA ILE A 59 -5.01 -3.18 13.54
C ILE A 59 -6.42 -3.24 14.19
N TRP A 60 -6.76 -4.38 14.77
CA TRP A 60 -8.04 -4.62 15.45
C TRP A 60 -8.07 -4.11 16.90
N ASP A 61 -6.92 -3.72 17.45
CA ASP A 61 -6.85 -3.08 18.76
C ASP A 61 -7.28 -1.60 18.66
N SER A 62 -7.75 -1.03 19.78
CA SER A 62 -8.00 0.41 19.84
C SER A 62 -6.72 1.20 19.48
N PRO A 63 -6.83 2.26 18.67
CA PRO A 63 -5.66 3.03 18.27
C PRO A 63 -5.02 3.71 19.48
N THR A 64 -3.68 3.74 19.49
CA THR A 64 -2.86 4.38 20.54
C THR A 64 -1.92 5.45 19.98
N LYS A 65 -1.97 5.67 18.66
CA LYS A 65 -1.28 6.74 17.93
C LYS A 65 -2.27 7.47 17.03
N GLN A 66 -2.00 8.72 16.68
CA GLN A 66 -2.79 9.41 15.65
C GLN A 66 -2.39 8.97 14.23
N LEU A 67 -1.10 8.71 14.00
CA LEU A 67 -0.58 8.35 12.68
C LEU A 67 0.38 7.14 12.75
N SER A 68 0.15 6.14 11.91
CA SER A 68 1.17 5.13 11.57
C SER A 68 1.64 5.34 10.14
N VAL A 69 2.94 5.46 9.94
CA VAL A 69 3.56 5.48 8.62
C VAL A 69 4.09 4.09 8.31
N VAL A 70 3.58 3.44 7.27
CA VAL A 70 4.01 2.11 6.82
C VAL A 70 4.92 2.27 5.60
N VAL A 71 6.13 1.76 5.73
CA VAL A 71 7.19 1.83 4.73
C VAL A 71 7.58 0.41 4.28
N PRO A 72 7.04 -0.11 3.18
CA PRO A 72 7.53 -1.35 2.60
C PRO A 72 8.95 -1.14 2.04
N SER A 73 9.87 -2.05 2.33
CA SER A 73 11.27 -1.96 1.93
C SER A 73 11.79 -3.30 1.43
N TYR A 74 12.49 -3.31 0.29
CA TYR A 74 13.19 -4.48 -0.23
C TYR A 74 14.46 -4.06 -0.97
N ASN A 75 15.61 -4.38 -0.41
CA ASN A 75 16.92 -3.93 -0.88
C ASN A 75 17.04 -2.40 -1.00
N GLU A 76 16.73 -1.71 0.09
CA GLU A 76 16.63 -0.26 0.19
C GLU A 76 17.72 0.37 1.08
N GLU A 77 18.81 -0.36 1.41
CA GLU A 77 19.84 0.09 2.38
C GLU A 77 20.39 1.51 2.09
N LYS A 78 20.42 1.91 0.81
CA LYS A 78 20.94 3.20 0.35
C LYS A 78 19.89 4.32 0.29
N ARG A 79 18.64 3.99 -0.03
CA ARG A 79 17.57 4.99 -0.22
C ARG A 79 16.78 5.24 1.05
N LEU A 80 16.58 4.19 1.84
CA LEU A 80 15.83 4.24 3.09
C LEU A 80 16.30 5.34 4.06
N PRO A 81 17.61 5.58 4.29
CA PRO A 81 18.05 6.63 5.21
C PRO A 81 17.55 8.03 4.85
N VAL A 82 17.60 8.40 3.57
CA VAL A 82 17.19 9.72 3.09
C VAL A 82 15.71 9.95 3.36
N MET A 83 14.89 8.94 3.06
CA MET A 83 13.45 9.00 3.32
C MET A 83 13.15 9.03 4.83
N MET A 84 13.80 8.18 5.63
CA MET A 84 13.61 8.13 7.08
C MET A 84 14.03 9.42 7.78
N ASP A 85 15.14 10.03 7.36
CA ASP A 85 15.60 11.32 7.90
C ASP A 85 14.58 12.43 7.60
N GLU A 86 14.06 12.49 6.38
CA GLU A 86 13.01 13.46 6.00
C GLU A 86 11.72 13.24 6.82
N ALA A 87 11.26 11.97 6.90
CA ALA A 87 10.07 11.56 7.62
C ALA A 87 10.13 11.94 9.10
N LEU A 88 11.18 11.48 9.79
CA LEU A 88 11.33 11.67 11.23
C LEU A 88 11.60 13.14 11.57
N SER A 89 12.33 13.87 10.73
CA SER A 89 12.51 15.32 10.91
C SER A 89 11.17 16.06 10.89
N TYR A 90 10.32 15.76 9.90
CA TYR A 90 8.99 16.36 9.80
C TYR A 90 8.08 15.96 10.97
N LEU A 91 8.00 14.66 11.29
CA LEU A 91 7.12 14.14 12.34
C LEU A 91 7.53 14.61 13.75
N GLU A 92 8.84 14.66 14.06
CA GLU A 92 9.33 15.23 15.31
C GLU A 92 9.02 16.73 15.42
N LYS A 93 9.17 17.48 14.32
CA LYS A 93 8.81 18.90 14.30
C LYS A 93 7.32 19.09 14.57
N ARG A 94 6.46 18.29 13.93
CA ARG A 94 5.01 18.34 14.12
C ARG A 94 4.62 18.00 15.56
N GLN A 95 5.18 16.93 16.14
CA GLN A 95 4.94 16.57 17.54
C GLN A 95 5.41 17.66 18.52
N LYS A 96 6.52 18.35 18.23
CA LYS A 96 6.97 19.49 19.05
C LYS A 96 6.00 20.68 19.01
N GLN A 97 5.33 20.88 17.87
CA GLN A 97 4.35 21.95 17.69
C GLN A 97 2.98 21.59 18.28
N ASP A 98 2.61 20.31 18.24
CA ASP A 98 1.40 19.76 18.82
C ASP A 98 1.73 18.51 19.66
N PRO A 99 1.85 18.63 20.98
CA PRO A 99 2.17 17.49 21.86
C PRO A 99 1.10 16.39 21.87
N THR A 100 -0.13 16.67 21.41
CA THR A 100 -1.17 15.65 21.27
C THR A 100 -0.95 14.79 20.04
N PHE A 101 -0.14 15.28 19.08
CA PHE A 101 0.25 14.53 17.91
C PHE A 101 1.23 13.40 18.26
N THR A 102 0.75 12.18 18.09
CA THR A 102 1.50 10.96 18.31
C THR A 102 1.60 10.17 17.02
N TYR A 103 2.79 9.64 16.75
CA TYR A 103 3.04 8.92 15.52
C TYR A 103 3.90 7.68 15.77
N GLU A 104 3.95 6.82 14.76
CA GLU A 104 5.00 5.81 14.60
C GLU A 104 5.34 5.61 13.12
N VAL A 105 6.55 5.12 12.86
CA VAL A 105 7.02 4.68 11.55
C VAL A 105 7.33 3.18 11.64
N ILE A 106 6.74 2.40 10.74
CA ILE A 106 6.88 0.96 10.65
C ILE A 106 7.58 0.66 9.34
N VAL A 107 8.86 0.32 9.41
CA VAL A 107 9.62 -0.20 8.28
C VAL A 107 9.35 -1.70 8.18
N VAL A 108 8.84 -2.14 7.04
CA VAL A 108 8.61 -3.57 6.78
C VAL A 108 9.63 -4.03 5.74
N ASP A 109 10.64 -4.75 6.21
CA ASP A 109 11.61 -5.40 5.36
C ASP A 109 11.03 -6.69 4.76
N ASP A 110 10.77 -6.68 3.46
CA ASP A 110 10.19 -7.77 2.68
C ASP A 110 11.25 -8.84 2.32
N GLY A 111 12.01 -9.29 3.32
CA GLY A 111 13.05 -10.32 3.17
C GLY A 111 14.22 -9.86 2.29
N SER A 112 14.76 -8.68 2.54
CA SER A 112 15.93 -8.13 1.84
C SER A 112 17.16 -9.03 1.94
N LYS A 113 18.06 -8.88 0.97
CA LYS A 113 19.37 -9.56 0.92
C LYS A 113 20.54 -8.62 1.25
N ASP A 114 20.26 -7.34 1.41
CA ASP A 114 21.21 -6.30 1.79
C ASP A 114 21.01 -5.90 3.27
N GLN A 115 21.59 -4.78 3.71
CA GLN A 115 21.52 -4.33 5.11
C GLN A 115 20.27 -3.48 5.44
N THR A 116 19.17 -3.64 4.71
CA THR A 116 17.95 -2.83 4.90
C THR A 116 17.43 -2.90 6.34
N SER A 117 17.30 -4.10 6.91
CA SER A 117 16.84 -4.31 8.29
C SER A 117 17.76 -3.64 9.31
N GLU A 118 19.08 -3.78 9.16
CA GLU A 118 20.08 -3.22 10.06
C GLU A 118 20.07 -1.69 10.02
N VAL A 119 19.95 -1.11 8.82
CA VAL A 119 19.81 0.33 8.62
C VAL A 119 18.54 0.84 9.31
N ALA A 120 17.40 0.20 9.08
CA ALA A 120 16.14 0.55 9.73
C ALA A 120 16.22 0.43 11.26
N PHE A 121 16.90 -0.59 11.76
CA PHE A 121 17.03 -0.84 13.19
C PHE A 121 17.83 0.24 13.91
N LYS A 122 18.82 0.87 13.26
CA LYS A 122 19.52 2.04 13.81
C LYS A 122 18.56 3.21 14.10
N TYR A 123 17.52 3.39 13.30
CA TYR A 123 16.47 4.38 13.58
C TYR A 123 15.60 3.97 14.77
N CYS A 124 15.25 2.68 14.90
CA CYS A 124 14.59 2.15 16.10
C CYS A 124 15.41 2.42 17.37
N GLN A 125 16.72 2.17 17.34
CA GLN A 125 17.61 2.44 18.47
C GLN A 125 17.71 3.93 18.80
N LYS A 126 17.76 4.79 17.78
CA LYS A 126 17.90 6.24 17.94
C LYS A 126 16.63 6.92 18.46
N TYR A 127 15.46 6.54 17.96
CA TYR A 127 14.18 7.20 18.27
C TYR A 127 13.31 6.43 19.28
N GLY A 128 13.65 5.17 19.57
CA GLY A 128 12.90 4.28 20.43
C GLY A 128 11.80 3.52 19.69
N SER A 129 11.47 2.34 20.21
CA SER A 129 10.46 1.43 19.64
C SER A 129 9.04 1.94 19.65
N ASP A 130 8.77 2.98 20.45
CA ASP A 130 7.48 3.64 20.43
C ASP A 130 7.28 4.51 19.18
N LYS A 131 8.37 5.00 18.55
CA LYS A 131 8.32 5.85 17.36
C LYS A 131 8.74 5.11 16.09
N VAL A 132 9.66 4.16 16.17
CA VAL A 132 10.16 3.42 15.00
C VAL A 132 10.17 1.93 15.28
N ARG A 133 9.57 1.13 14.39
CA ARG A 133 9.60 -0.33 14.45
C ARG A 133 10.01 -0.93 13.13
N VAL A 134 10.71 -2.06 13.22
CA VAL A 134 11.17 -2.83 12.06
C VAL A 134 10.53 -4.19 12.10
N ILE A 135 9.82 -4.55 11.04
CA ILE A 135 9.22 -5.88 10.85
C ILE A 135 9.97 -6.54 9.71
N THR A 136 10.64 -7.65 9.97
CA THR A 136 11.36 -8.42 8.94
C THR A 136 10.55 -9.66 8.57
N LEU A 137 10.19 -9.77 7.30
CA LEU A 137 9.45 -10.92 6.77
C LEU A 137 10.40 -12.09 6.50
N VAL A 138 9.92 -13.31 6.70
CA VAL A 138 10.74 -14.54 6.55
C VAL A 138 11.13 -14.78 5.09
N LYS A 139 10.30 -14.31 4.16
CA LYS A 139 10.53 -14.38 2.73
C LYS A 139 9.94 -13.16 2.04
N ASN A 140 10.47 -12.85 0.87
CA ASN A 140 9.93 -11.80 0.01
C ASN A 140 8.54 -12.19 -0.53
N ARG A 141 7.50 -11.47 -0.10
CA ARG A 141 6.10 -11.59 -0.52
C ARG A 141 5.73 -10.61 -1.63
N GLY A 142 6.40 -9.47 -1.67
CA GLY A 142 6.10 -8.34 -2.53
C GLY A 142 5.55 -7.15 -1.73
N LYS A 143 5.50 -5.99 -2.40
CA LYS A 143 5.09 -4.71 -1.80
C LYS A 143 3.72 -4.77 -1.13
N GLY A 144 2.71 -5.37 -1.78
CA GLY A 144 1.38 -5.52 -1.20
C GLY A 144 1.39 -6.35 0.10
N GLY A 145 2.17 -7.43 0.13
CA GLY A 145 2.35 -8.25 1.33
C GLY A 145 3.04 -7.49 2.46
N ALA A 146 4.11 -6.75 2.15
CA ALA A 146 4.82 -5.91 3.12
C ALA A 146 3.92 -4.79 3.68
N ILE A 147 3.16 -4.11 2.82
CA ILE A 147 2.20 -3.09 3.25
C ILE A 147 1.13 -3.72 4.16
N ARG A 148 0.53 -4.86 3.76
CA ARG A 148 -0.47 -5.55 4.58
C ARG A 148 0.08 -5.84 5.98
N MET A 149 1.30 -6.37 6.07
CA MET A 149 1.94 -6.70 7.34
C MET A 149 2.17 -5.46 8.22
N GLY A 150 2.59 -4.35 7.62
CA GLY A 150 2.75 -3.08 8.35
C GLY A 150 1.42 -2.49 8.82
N ILE A 151 0.39 -2.54 7.96
CA ILE A 151 -0.96 -2.06 8.28
C ILE A 151 -1.56 -2.89 9.41
N PHE A 152 -1.50 -4.22 9.32
CA PHE A 152 -2.03 -5.12 10.35
C PHE A 152 -1.29 -5.02 11.69
N SER A 153 -0.09 -4.46 11.68
CA SER A 153 0.71 -4.22 12.88
C SER A 153 0.72 -2.75 13.35
N SER A 154 -0.14 -1.90 12.77
CA SER A 154 -0.20 -0.46 13.04
C SER A 154 -1.02 -0.11 14.28
N ARG A 155 -0.65 0.97 14.98
CA ARG A 155 -1.34 1.53 16.16
C ARG A 155 -2.11 2.83 15.88
N GLY A 156 -1.97 3.40 14.69
CA GLY A 156 -2.49 4.70 14.29
C GLY A 156 -3.97 4.74 13.96
N GLU A 157 -4.67 5.80 14.36
CA GLU A 157 -6.03 6.12 13.89
C GLU A 157 -6.08 6.30 12.37
N LYS A 158 -5.03 6.91 11.80
CA LYS A 158 -4.79 7.03 10.38
C LYS A 158 -3.52 6.29 10.00
N ILE A 159 -3.49 5.74 8.79
CA ILE A 159 -2.35 4.99 8.28
C ILE A 159 -1.89 5.61 6.97
N LEU A 160 -0.66 6.09 6.96
CA LEU A 160 0.02 6.61 5.79
C LEU A 160 0.89 5.51 5.19
N MET A 161 0.71 5.24 3.91
CA MET A 161 1.67 4.48 3.13
C MET A 161 2.72 5.45 2.56
N ALA A 162 3.99 5.07 2.59
CA ALA A 162 5.07 5.84 1.96
C ALA A 162 6.15 4.91 1.39
N ASP A 163 6.64 5.22 0.19
CA ASP A 163 7.68 4.44 -0.47
C ASP A 163 9.07 4.73 0.13
N ALA A 164 9.92 3.71 0.24
CA ALA A 164 11.26 3.81 0.82
C ALA A 164 12.25 4.67 -0.02
N ASP A 165 11.91 4.95 -1.28
CA ASP A 165 12.74 5.72 -2.20
C ASP A 165 12.62 7.25 -2.06
N GLY A 166 11.68 7.73 -1.23
CA GLY A 166 11.44 9.16 -1.04
C GLY A 166 10.85 9.86 -2.27
N ALA A 167 10.12 9.13 -3.13
CA ALA A 167 9.48 9.70 -4.33
C ALA A 167 8.42 10.78 -4.02
N THR A 168 7.98 10.89 -2.76
CA THR A 168 7.04 11.90 -2.27
C THR A 168 7.61 12.62 -1.06
N LYS A 169 7.22 13.88 -0.86
CA LYS A 169 7.70 14.70 0.26
C LYS A 169 6.79 14.55 1.48
N PHE A 170 7.37 14.35 2.66
CA PHE A 170 6.59 14.14 3.89
C PHE A 170 5.64 15.29 4.24
N PRO A 171 5.99 16.58 4.01
CA PRO A 171 5.04 17.68 4.17
C PRO A 171 3.75 17.54 3.36
N ASP A 172 3.74 16.75 2.27
CA ASP A 172 2.52 16.51 1.49
C ASP A 172 1.46 15.70 2.27
N VAL A 173 1.79 15.11 3.43
CA VAL A 173 0.80 14.46 4.30
C VAL A 173 -0.32 15.41 4.70
N GLU A 174 -0.04 16.71 4.87
CA GLU A 174 -1.04 17.72 5.21
C GLU A 174 -2.10 17.87 4.11
N LYS A 175 -1.69 17.69 2.84
CA LYS A 175 -2.62 17.72 1.70
C LYS A 175 -3.53 16.49 1.72
N LEU A 176 -3.01 15.33 2.11
CA LEU A 176 -3.81 14.11 2.26
C LEU A 176 -4.78 14.23 3.44
N GLU A 177 -4.32 14.77 4.57
CA GLU A 177 -5.17 15.02 5.74
C GLU A 177 -6.30 15.99 5.40
N LYS A 178 -5.99 17.09 4.69
CA LYS A 178 -7.01 18.00 4.19
C LYS A 178 -8.02 17.28 3.30
N GLY A 179 -7.54 16.54 2.28
CA GLY A 179 -8.43 15.80 1.37
C GLY A 179 -9.30 14.77 2.10
N LEU A 180 -8.78 14.14 3.15
CA LEU A 180 -9.52 13.19 3.98
C LEU A 180 -10.56 13.90 4.87
N ASN A 181 -10.24 15.08 5.41
CA ASN A 181 -11.18 15.90 6.18
C ASN A 181 -12.30 16.49 5.30
N ASP A 182 -12.00 16.88 4.07
CA ASP A 182 -12.97 17.40 3.10
C ASP A 182 -14.06 16.37 2.72
N LEU A 183 -13.82 15.07 3.00
CA LEU A 183 -14.76 13.97 2.80
C LEU A 183 -15.66 13.70 4.02
N GLN A 184 -15.55 14.45 5.12
CA GLN A 184 -16.35 14.21 6.32
C GLN A 184 -17.82 14.66 6.16
N PRO A 185 -18.78 13.95 6.79
CA PRO A 185 -18.60 12.70 7.54
C PRO A 185 -18.32 11.51 6.62
N TRP A 186 -17.41 10.62 7.04
CA TRP A 186 -17.07 9.43 6.25
C TRP A 186 -18.17 8.36 6.37
N PRO A 187 -18.70 7.85 5.24
CA PRO A 187 -19.54 6.66 5.26
C PRO A 187 -18.78 5.49 5.92
N ASP A 188 -19.42 4.81 6.86
CA ASP A 188 -18.84 3.67 7.61
C ASP A 188 -17.47 3.97 8.26
N GLN A 189 -17.17 5.24 8.56
CA GLN A 189 -15.86 5.67 9.08
C GLN A 189 -14.68 5.41 8.11
N MET A 190 -14.97 5.20 6.83
CA MET A 190 -13.99 4.85 5.81
C MET A 190 -13.67 6.03 4.88
N ALA A 191 -12.40 6.39 4.79
CA ALA A 191 -11.90 7.31 3.76
C ALA A 191 -10.46 6.97 3.36
N ILE A 192 -10.14 7.24 2.09
CA ILE A 192 -8.80 7.08 1.52
C ILE A 192 -8.48 8.34 0.71
N ALA A 193 -7.39 9.02 1.07
CA ALA A 193 -6.82 10.11 0.30
C ALA A 193 -5.57 9.62 -0.44
N CYS A 194 -5.57 9.71 -1.78
CA CYS A 194 -4.48 9.30 -2.64
C CYS A 194 -3.64 10.50 -3.06
N GLY A 195 -2.32 10.44 -2.84
CA GLY A 195 -1.38 11.39 -3.44
C GLY A 195 -1.37 11.23 -4.95
N SER A 196 -1.12 12.31 -5.69
CA SER A 196 -1.07 12.28 -7.15
C SER A 196 0.17 12.98 -7.70
N ARG A 197 0.94 12.24 -8.50
CA ARG A 197 2.10 12.74 -9.25
C ARG A 197 1.75 13.05 -10.71
N ALA A 198 0.47 12.98 -11.09
CA ALA A 198 0.01 13.21 -12.46
C ALA A 198 0.42 14.58 -13.03
N HIS A 199 0.66 15.57 -12.16
CA HIS A 199 1.18 16.88 -12.57
C HIS A 199 2.65 16.84 -13.03
N LEU A 200 3.46 15.94 -12.47
CA LEU A 200 4.86 15.69 -12.85
C LEU A 200 4.96 14.80 -14.10
N GLU A 201 3.90 14.06 -14.42
CA GLU A 201 3.86 13.14 -15.56
C GLU A 201 4.06 13.89 -16.88
N LYS A 202 3.49 15.10 -17.01
CA LYS A 202 3.61 15.95 -18.21
C LYS A 202 5.05 16.27 -18.58
N GLU A 203 5.92 16.52 -17.60
CA GLU A 203 7.33 16.80 -17.83
C GLU A 203 8.11 15.51 -18.17
N SER A 204 7.69 14.38 -17.60
CA SER A 204 8.37 13.09 -17.80
C SER A 204 8.02 12.38 -19.12
N ILE A 205 6.86 12.65 -19.72
CA ILE A 205 6.42 12.02 -20.99
C ILE A 205 7.38 12.40 -22.12
N ALA A 206 7.92 13.63 -22.12
CA ALA A 206 8.86 14.12 -23.13
C ALA A 206 10.18 13.33 -23.21
N GLN A 207 10.51 12.54 -22.18
CA GLN A 207 11.76 11.79 -22.06
C GLN A 207 11.55 10.25 -22.19
N ARG A 208 10.31 9.78 -22.38
CA ARG A 208 9.98 8.33 -22.37
C ARG A 208 9.84 7.76 -23.78
N SER A 209 10.26 6.51 -23.96
CA SER A 209 10.02 5.74 -25.20
C SER A 209 8.53 5.64 -25.50
N TYR A 210 8.17 5.75 -26.79
CA TYR A 210 6.79 5.65 -27.28
C TYR A 210 6.08 4.37 -26.83
N PHE A 211 6.78 3.23 -26.78
CA PHE A 211 6.19 1.96 -26.35
C PHE A 211 5.78 1.99 -24.87
N ARG A 212 6.63 2.57 -24.01
CA ARG A 212 6.31 2.76 -22.58
C ARG A 212 5.12 3.70 -22.40
N THR A 213 5.04 4.75 -23.21
CA THR A 213 3.92 5.69 -23.19
C THR A 213 2.61 5.02 -23.60
N LEU A 214 2.62 4.17 -24.64
CA LEU A 214 1.46 3.39 -25.06
C LEU A 214 0.96 2.44 -23.95
N LEU A 215 1.87 1.67 -23.34
CA LEU A 215 1.53 0.75 -22.26
C LEU A 215 0.95 1.48 -21.04
N MET A 216 1.51 2.64 -20.70
CA MET A 216 1.03 3.49 -19.60
C MET A 216 -0.41 3.96 -19.84
N TYR A 217 -0.71 4.51 -21.02
CA TYR A 217 -2.08 4.94 -21.36
C TYR A 217 -3.05 3.77 -21.43
N GLY A 218 -2.63 2.62 -21.97
CA GLY A 218 -3.44 1.39 -21.97
C GLY A 218 -3.78 0.92 -20.56
N PHE A 219 -2.79 0.91 -19.65
CA PHE A 219 -3.01 0.56 -18.24
C PHE A 219 -3.94 1.57 -17.55
N HIS A 220 -3.74 2.87 -17.74
CA HIS A 220 -4.62 3.90 -17.18
C HIS A 220 -6.07 3.73 -17.67
N PHE A 221 -6.27 3.40 -18.94
CA PHE A 221 -7.60 3.10 -19.49
C PHE A 221 -8.24 1.89 -18.81
N LEU A 222 -7.50 0.78 -18.65
CA LEU A 222 -8.00 -0.42 -17.99
C LEU A 222 -8.39 -0.15 -16.52
N VAL A 223 -7.54 0.56 -15.77
CA VAL A 223 -7.82 0.90 -14.36
C VAL A 223 -9.03 1.82 -14.24
N TRP A 224 -9.14 2.83 -15.11
CA TRP A 224 -10.29 3.73 -15.14
C TRP A 224 -11.58 3.00 -15.53
N PHE A 225 -11.51 2.05 -16.47
CA PHE A 225 -12.68 1.32 -16.97
C PHE A 225 -13.16 0.24 -15.98
N LEU A 226 -12.23 -0.52 -15.39
CA LEU A 226 -12.55 -1.72 -14.59
C LEU A 226 -12.52 -1.49 -13.07
N CYS A 227 -11.71 -0.56 -12.56
CA CYS A 227 -11.42 -0.49 -11.12
C CYS A 227 -12.00 0.77 -10.47
N VAL A 228 -11.44 1.95 -10.78
CA VAL A 228 -11.74 3.18 -10.05
C VAL A 228 -11.86 4.35 -11.02
N LYS A 229 -13.05 4.94 -11.07
CA LYS A 229 -13.33 6.17 -11.82
C LYS A 229 -13.04 7.40 -10.95
N GLY A 230 -12.52 8.46 -11.57
CA GLY A 230 -12.30 9.75 -10.90
C GLY A 230 -10.96 9.91 -10.18
N ILE A 231 -10.18 8.83 -10.01
CA ILE A 231 -8.83 8.90 -9.42
C ILE A 231 -7.78 8.90 -10.54
N ARG A 232 -6.97 9.96 -10.59
CA ARG A 232 -5.97 10.16 -11.65
C ARG A 232 -4.70 9.34 -11.48
N ASP A 233 -4.27 9.12 -10.25
CA ASP A 233 -3.03 8.39 -9.94
C ASP A 233 -3.32 7.35 -8.85
N THR A 234 -3.69 6.16 -9.29
CA THR A 234 -3.97 5.02 -8.40
C THR A 234 -2.68 4.33 -7.92
N GLN A 235 -1.54 4.60 -8.56
CA GLN A 235 -0.28 3.88 -8.37
C GLN A 235 0.69 4.59 -7.43
N CYS A 236 0.41 5.85 -7.06
CA CYS A 236 1.18 6.55 -6.06
C CYS A 236 1.20 5.78 -4.72
N GLY A 237 2.40 5.49 -4.20
CA GLY A 237 2.57 4.81 -2.92
C GLY A 237 2.23 5.67 -1.70
N PHE A 238 2.01 6.98 -1.90
CA PHE A 238 1.71 7.93 -0.83
C PHE A 238 0.19 8.10 -0.65
N LYS A 239 -0.39 7.32 0.28
CA LYS A 239 -1.84 7.27 0.53
C LYS A 239 -2.14 7.29 2.01
N LEU A 240 -3.13 8.08 2.41
CA LEU A 240 -3.61 8.17 3.79
C LEU A 240 -4.97 7.49 3.89
N LEU A 241 -5.08 6.53 4.79
CA LEU A 241 -6.28 5.75 5.02
C LEU A 241 -6.77 5.96 6.45
N THR A 242 -8.09 5.98 6.63
CA THR A 242 -8.64 5.73 7.97
C THR A 242 -8.36 4.30 8.38
N ARG A 243 -8.25 4.03 9.69
CA ARG A 243 -8.03 2.67 10.21
C ARG A 243 -9.02 1.66 9.67
N GLU A 244 -10.31 2.00 9.60
CA GLU A 244 -11.35 1.10 9.09
C GLU A 244 -11.20 0.83 7.59
N ALA A 245 -10.88 1.85 6.79
CA ALA A 245 -10.63 1.65 5.37
C ALA A 245 -9.41 0.75 5.14
N ALA A 246 -8.34 0.95 5.92
CA ALA A 246 -7.13 0.14 5.82
C ALA A 246 -7.38 -1.32 6.23
N SER A 247 -8.11 -1.55 7.32
CA SER A 247 -8.37 -2.91 7.82
C SER A 247 -9.14 -3.75 6.80
N ARG A 248 -10.18 -3.19 6.19
CA ARG A 248 -10.99 -3.87 5.16
C ARG A 248 -10.23 -4.06 3.85
N THR A 249 -9.64 -2.98 3.32
CA THR A 249 -8.95 -3.01 2.01
C THR A 249 -7.84 -4.05 1.98
N PHE A 250 -7.07 -4.17 3.06
CA PHE A 250 -5.92 -5.07 3.11
C PHE A 250 -6.27 -6.49 3.57
N SER A 251 -7.44 -6.70 4.18
CA SER A 251 -8.00 -8.03 4.42
C SER A 251 -8.45 -8.71 3.12
N SER A 252 -8.94 -7.94 2.15
CA SER A 252 -9.37 -8.44 0.83
C SER A 252 -8.29 -8.35 -0.24
N LEU A 253 -7.01 -8.14 0.12
CA LEU A 253 -5.94 -8.03 -0.87
C LEU A 253 -5.53 -9.42 -1.34
N HIS A 254 -5.81 -9.81 -2.58
CA HIS A 254 -5.39 -11.12 -3.10
C HIS A 254 -3.94 -11.15 -3.61
N ILE A 255 -3.45 -10.00 -4.08
CA ILE A 255 -2.19 -9.95 -4.82
C ILE A 255 -1.17 -9.17 -4.00
N GLU A 256 -0.16 -9.90 -3.51
CA GLU A 256 0.88 -9.35 -2.63
C GLU A 256 2.05 -8.70 -3.39
N ARG A 257 2.15 -8.96 -4.70
CA ARG A 257 3.25 -8.51 -5.56
C ARG A 257 3.03 -7.09 -6.07
N TRP A 258 3.98 -6.60 -6.88
CA TRP A 258 3.91 -5.31 -7.55
C TRP A 258 2.92 -5.35 -8.71
N PHE A 259 2.23 -4.23 -8.91
CA PHE A 259 1.60 -3.84 -10.17
C PHE A 259 2.26 -2.56 -10.68
#